data_AF-A0A9X1Z166-F1
#
_entry.id   AF-A0A9X1Z166-F1
#
_cell.length_a   1.000
_cell.length_b   1.000
_cell.length_c   1.000
_cell.angle_alpha   90.00
_cell.angle_beta   90.00
_cell.angle_gamma   90.00
#
_symmetry.space_group_name_H-M   'P 1'
#
loop_
_entity.id
_entity.type
_entity.pdbx_description
1 polymer ?
#
loop_
_entity_poly.entity_id
_entity_poly.type
_entity_poly.pdbx_seq_one_letter_code
_entity_poly.pdbx_strand_id
1 'polypeptide(L)'
;AADLRKEIFRMLGEGKDNQQIIDFMVDRYGDFVRYKPALTGKTALLWFGPAGLLLGGVLIIAVIVRRRRVERSDSPNTLSVDERQRLDQLLEKDRE
;
A
#
# COMPACT_ATOMS: atom_id res chain seq x y z
N ALA A 1 -2.26 12.61 34.54
CA ALA A 1 -1.43 13.78 34.15
C ALA A 1 -0.58 14.35 35.30
N ALA A 2 -1.14 14.57 36.49
CA ALA A 2 -0.34 15.05 37.64
C ALA A 2 0.77 14.07 38.06
N ASP A 3 0.53 12.77 37.93
CA ASP A 3 1.45 11.71 38.35
C ASP A 3 2.71 11.63 37.47
N LEU A 4 2.54 11.64 36.14
CA LEU A 4 3.65 11.67 35.16
C LEU A 4 4.61 12.84 35.40
N ARG A 5 4.07 14.04 35.68
CA ARG A 5 4.90 15.24 35.93
C ARG A 5 5.71 15.11 37.22
N LYS A 6 5.15 14.52 38.28
CA LYS A 6 5.87 14.27 39.52
C LYS A 6 7.01 13.28 39.31
N GLU A 7 6.77 12.24 38.52
CA GLU A 7 7.77 11.20 38.27
C GLU A 7 8.93 11.70 37.40
N ILE A 8 8.63 12.51 36.38
CA ILE A 8 9.68 13.21 35.60
C ILE A 8 10.48 14.14 36.52
N PHE A 9 9.83 14.91 37.39
CA PHE A 9 10.52 15.81 38.32
C PHE A 9 11.43 15.06 39.29
N ARG A 10 10.98 13.91 39.82
CA ARG A 10 11.81 13.01 40.66
C ARG A 10 13.07 12.58 39.92
N MET A 11 12.94 12.07 38.69
CA MET A 11 14.08 11.58 37.91
C MET A 11 15.03 12.70 37.45
N LEU A 12 14.51 13.91 37.18
CA LEU A 12 15.35 15.08 36.94
C LEU A 12 16.18 15.43 38.19
N GLY A 13 15.58 15.36 39.38
CA GLY A 13 16.28 15.54 40.65
C GLY A 13 17.34 14.45 40.91
N GLU A 14 17.15 13.25 40.36
CA GLU A 14 18.12 12.15 40.38
C GLU A 14 19.23 12.29 39.33
N GLY A 15 19.21 13.34 38.51
CA GLY A 15 20.22 13.59 37.48
C GLY A 15 20.13 12.64 36.27
N LYS A 16 18.97 12.00 36.05
CA LYS A 16 18.74 11.17 34.86
C LYS A 16 18.75 12.03 33.59
N ASP A 17 19.30 11.49 32.51
CA ASP A 17 19.23 12.15 31.21
C ASP A 17 17.82 12.03 30.58
N ASN A 18 17.56 12.84 29.55
CA ASN A 18 16.27 12.85 28.86
C ASN A 18 15.87 11.48 28.26
N GLN A 19 16.82 10.74 27.72
CA GLN A 19 16.56 9.44 27.10
C GLN A 19 16.16 8.42 28.16
N GLN A 20 16.87 8.38 29.30
CA GLN A 20 16.54 7.53 30.44
C GLN A 20 15.14 7.82 31.00
N ILE A 21 14.80 9.10 31.12
CA ILE A 21 13.47 9.55 31.56
C ILE A 21 12.40 9.06 30.58
N ILE A 22 12.61 9.27 29.28
CA ILE A 22 11.64 8.86 28.25
C ILE A 22 11.48 7.35 28.22
N ASP A 23 12.57 6.60 28.32
CA ASP A 23 12.54 5.13 28.25
C ASP A 23 11.82 4.55 29.45
N PHE A 24 12.07 5.06 30.66
CA PHE A 24 11.31 4.66 31.85
C PHE A 24 9.83 5.03 31.75
N MET A 25 9.52 6.23 31.24
CA MET A 25 8.13 6.66 31.04
C MET A 25 7.39 5.76 30.04
N VAL A 26 8.06 5.35 28.95
CA VAL A 26 7.47 4.44 27.96
C VAL A 26 7.33 3.02 28.51
N ASP A 27 8.31 2.51 29.25
CA ASP A 27 8.25 1.17 29.84
C ASP A 27 7.10 1.06 30.87
N ARG A 28 6.93 2.09 31.71
CA ARG A 28 5.95 2.10 32.80
C ARG A 28 4.54 2.48 32.34
N TYR A 29 4.43 3.43 31.42
CA TYR A 29 3.15 4.02 31.03
C TYR A 29 2.79 3.78 29.56
N GLY A 30 3.73 3.40 28.70
CA GLY A 30 3.48 3.10 27.28
C GLY A 30 3.84 4.25 26.32
N ASP A 31 3.74 3.98 25.03
CA ASP A 31 4.19 4.89 23.96
C ASP A 31 3.39 6.21 23.87
N PHE A 32 2.19 6.29 24.45
CA PHE A 32 1.35 7.51 24.38
C PHE A 32 1.92 8.70 25.16
N VAL A 33 2.93 8.48 26.01
CA VAL A 33 3.63 9.55 26.71
C VAL A 33 4.49 10.36 25.73
N ARG A 34 4.89 9.76 24.61
CA ARG A 34 5.63 10.46 23.54
C ARG A 34 4.65 11.26 22.69
N TYR A 35 4.93 12.55 22.54
CA TYR A 35 4.18 13.42 21.62
C TYR A 35 4.31 12.98 20.16
N LYS A 36 5.47 12.40 19.80
CA LYS A 36 5.74 11.82 18.48
C LYS A 36 5.82 10.30 18.62
N PRO A 37 4.85 9.53 18.09
CA PRO A 37 4.94 8.08 18.12
C PRO A 37 6.20 7.63 17.37
N ALA A 38 6.98 6.75 17.98
CA ALA A 38 8.16 6.19 17.33
C ALA A 38 7.76 5.38 16.10
N LEU A 39 8.64 5.31 15.10
CA LEU A 39 8.49 4.41 13.96
C LEU A 39 8.76 2.96 14.41
N THR A 40 7.78 2.37 15.09
CA THR A 40 7.72 0.94 15.39
C THR A 40 7.14 0.18 14.18
N GLY A 41 7.30 -1.15 14.14
CA GLY A 41 6.72 -1.97 13.07
C GLY A 41 5.20 -1.80 12.93
N LYS A 42 4.47 -1.63 14.04
CA LYS A 42 3.02 -1.41 14.04
C LYS A 42 2.64 -0.06 13.44
N THR A 43 3.30 1.01 13.88
CA THR A 43 3.08 2.35 13.32
C THR A 43 3.51 2.41 11.86
N ALA A 44 4.61 1.75 11.47
CA ALA A 44 5.05 1.70 10.08
C ALA A 44 4.00 1.03 9.19
N LEU A 45 3.40 -0.07 9.62
CA LEU A 45 2.29 -0.70 8.89
C LEU A 45 1.09 0.26 8.74
N LEU A 46 0.77 1.04 9.77
CA LEU A 46 -0.31 2.03 9.69
C LEU A 46 0.01 3.15 8.68
N TRP A 47 1.25 3.65 8.67
CA TRP A 47 1.69 4.73 7.79
C TRP A 47 1.88 4.28 6.35
N PHE A 48 2.49 3.11 6.13
CA PHE A 48 2.83 2.60 4.80
C PHE A 48 1.81 1.61 4.23
N GLY A 49 0.91 1.07 5.05
CA GLY A 49 -0.12 0.13 4.62
C GLY A 49 -0.98 0.65 3.47
N PRO A 50 -1.54 1.88 3.55
CA PRO A 50 -2.33 2.46 2.46
C PRO A 50 -1.53 2.60 1.16
N ALA A 51 -0.28 3.09 1.24
CA ALA A 51 0.59 3.22 0.08
C ALA A 51 0.94 1.85 -0.52
N GLY A 52 1.23 0.86 0.32
CA GLY A 52 1.50 -0.52 -0.10
C GLY A 52 0.32 -1.17 -0.80
N LEU A 53 -0.90 -0.96 -0.29
CA LEU A 53 -2.13 -1.45 -0.93
C LEU A 53 -2.36 -0.81 -2.31
N LEU A 54 -2.15 0.51 -2.42
CA LEU A 54 -2.26 1.21 -3.70
C LEU A 54 -1.23 0.72 -4.72
N LEU A 55 0.04 0.60 -4.31
CA LEU A 55 1.10 0.08 -5.17
C LEU A 55 0.82 -1.36 -5.59
N GLY A 56 0.38 -2.21 -4.66
CA GLY A 56 -0.02 -3.59 -4.95
C GLY A 56 -1.18 -3.65 -5.96
N GLY A 57 -2.22 -2.84 -5.77
CA GLY A 57 -3.34 -2.75 -6.69
C GLY A 57 -2.92 -2.30 -8.09
N VAL A 58 -2.11 -1.26 -8.20
CA VAL A 58 -1.56 -0.77 -9.47
C VAL A 58 -0.72 -1.84 -10.15
N LEU A 59 0.12 -2.55 -9.40
CA LEU A 59 0.95 -3.64 -9.93
C LEU A 59 0.10 -4.78 -10.50
N ILE A 60 -0.93 -5.21 -9.76
CA ILE A 60 -1.87 -6.25 -10.19
C ILE A 60 -2.56 -5.84 -11.50
N ILE A 61 -3.10 -4.62 -11.56
CA ILE A 61 -3.75 -4.09 -12.75
C ILE A 61 -2.77 -4.04 -13.93
N ALA A 62 -1.55 -3.55 -13.70
CA ALA A 62 -0.52 -3.47 -14.73
C ALA A 62 -0.16 -4.85 -15.30
N VAL A 63 -0.04 -5.87 -14.44
CA VAL A 63 0.21 -7.26 -14.86
C VAL A 63 -0.96 -7.80 -15.69
N ILE A 64 -2.20 -7.60 -15.26
CA ILE A 64 -3.40 -8.04 -15.99
C ILE A 64 -3.47 -7.38 -17.37
N VAL A 65 -3.26 -6.06 -17.43
CA VAL A 65 -3.29 -5.29 -18.69
C VAL A 65 -2.16 -5.73 -19.62
N ARG A 66 -0.95 -5.93 -19.09
CA ARG A 66 0.20 -6.37 -19.89
C ARG A 66 -0.05 -7.76 -20.48
N ARG A 67 -0.56 -8.71 -19.69
CA ARG A 67 -0.87 -10.07 -20.17
C ARG A 67 -1.92 -10.05 -21.28
N ARG A 68 -3.00 -9.27 -21.10
CA ARG A 68 -4.04 -9.09 -22.13
C ARG A 68 -3.53 -8.42 -23.41
N ARG A 69 -2.57 -7.49 -23.30
CA ARG A 69 -1.96 -6.86 -24.48
C ARG A 69 -1.11 -7.87 -25.25
N VAL A 70 -0.34 -8.71 -24.56
CA VAL A 70 0.44 -9.78 -25.21
C VAL A 70 -0.49 -10.75 -25.95
N GLU A 71 -1.56 -11.22 -25.29
CA GLU A 71 -2.56 -12.10 -25.92
C GLU A 71 -3.26 -11.45 -27.14
N ARG A 72 -3.51 -10.14 -27.11
CA ARG A 72 -4.08 -9.40 -28.26
C ARG A 72 -3.07 -9.10 -29.36
N SER A 73 -1.78 -8.96 -29.04
CA SER A 73 -0.74 -8.78 -30.06
C SER A 73 -0.55 -10.03 -30.92
N ASP A 74 -0.86 -11.21 -30.36
CA ASP A 74 -0.89 -12.49 -31.10
C ASP A 74 -2.18 -12.69 -31.91
N SER A 75 -3.19 -11.84 -31.74
CA SER A 75 -4.32 -11.74 -32.66
C SER A 75 -3.98 -10.69 -33.71
N PRO A 76 -3.70 -11.06 -34.96
CA PRO A 76 -3.51 -10.06 -36.00
C PRO A 76 -4.78 -9.20 -36.06
N ASN A 77 -4.65 -7.87 -35.98
CA ASN A 77 -5.74 -6.92 -36.30
C ASN A 77 -6.22 -7.03 -37.77
N THR A 78 -5.85 -8.10 -38.46
CA THR A 78 -6.28 -8.51 -39.78
C THR A 78 -7.08 -9.78 -39.60
N LEU A 79 -8.36 -9.75 -39.99
CA LEU A 79 -9.18 -10.95 -40.08
C LEU A 79 -8.36 -12.05 -40.76
N SER A 80 -8.28 -13.23 -40.14
CA SER A 80 -7.76 -14.41 -40.82
C SER A 80 -8.56 -14.62 -42.11
N VAL A 81 -7.96 -15.31 -43.08
CA VAL A 81 -8.60 -15.52 -44.39
C VAL A 81 -9.99 -16.16 -44.24
N ASP A 82 -10.13 -17.08 -43.30
CA ASP A 82 -11.39 -17.76 -42.97
C ASP A 82 -12.43 -16.81 -42.34
N GLU A 83 -12.00 -15.91 -41.46
CA GLU A 83 -12.88 -14.90 -40.86
C GLU A 83 -13.36 -13.87 -41.88
N ARG A 84 -12.50 -13.49 -42.84
CA ARG A 84 -12.88 -12.58 -43.93
C ARG A 84 -13.90 -13.22 -44.86
N GLN A 85 -13.70 -14.48 -45.28
CA GLN A 85 -14.67 -15.21 -46.10
C GLN A 85 -16.02 -15.37 -45.40
N ARG A 86 -16.02 -15.64 -44.10
CA ARG A 86 -17.26 -15.74 -43.32
C ARG A 86 -17.99 -14.40 -43.22
N LEU A 87 -17.24 -13.30 -43.05
CA LEU A 87 -17.82 -11.96 -43.06
C LEU A 87 -18.44 -11.63 -44.42
N ASP A 88 -17.76 -11.95 -45.51
CA ASP A 88 -18.26 -11.71 -46.87
C ASP A 88 -19.55 -12.50 -47.14
N GLN A 89 -19.62 -13.77 -46.73
CA GLN A 89 -20.85 -14.58 -46.83
C GLN A 89 -22.03 -14.00 -46.02
N LEU A 90 -21.76 -13.46 -44.84
CA LEU A 90 -22.80 -12.84 -44.01
C LEU A 90 -23.29 -11.52 -44.61
N LEU A 91 -22.39 -10.72 -45.20
CA LEU A 91 -22.73 -9.47 -45.88
C LEU A 91 -23.50 -9.72 -47.20
N GLU A 92 -23.20 -10.81 -47.89
CA GLU A 92 -23.90 -11.22 -49.12
C GLU A 92 -25.32 -11.70 -48.81
N LYS A 93 -25.48 -12.52 -47.76
CA LYS A 93 -26.78 -13.01 -47.30
C LYS A 93 -27.75 -11.92 -46.83
N ASP A 94 -27.24 -10.81 -46.29
CA ASP A 94 -28.06 -9.67 -45.80
C ASP A 94 -28.45 -8.69 -46.93
N ARG A 95 -27.83 -8.83 -48.12
CA ARG A 95 -28.12 -8.02 -49.31
C ARG A 95 -29.13 -8.65 -50.28
N GLU A 96 -29.44 -9.93 -50.12
CA GLU A 96 -30.53 -10.63 -50.83
C GLU A 96 -31.86 -10.49 -50.09
#